data_AF-X1KZR9-F1
#
_entry.id   AF-X1KZR9-F1
#
_cell.length_a   1.000
_cell.length_b   1.000
_cell.length_c   1.000
_cell.angle_alpha   90.00
_cell.angle_beta   90.00
_cell.angle_gamma   90.00
#
_symmetry.space_group_name_H-M   'P 1'
#
loop_
_entity.id
_entity.type
_entity.pdbx_description
1 polymer ?
#
loop_
_entity_poly.entity_id
_entity_poly.type
_entity_poly.pdbx_seq_one_letter_code
_entity_poly.pdbx_strand_id
1 'polypeptide(L)'
;MKVTDGADTTSDSQLFSITIAAETLTFETTSLPDAMEGDRYSEEIEVEGGDSPYTFTLVSGKLPSGLTLDDDGTIHGTPAKGTAGSYTFTIEVTDDSSPSLSRQRSFTLEVETGFYESLITIGTGLSAGQTSVYADGKLVTTLQGGQTGKLSFAVEDEPVITVTSLV
;
A
#
# COMPACT_ATOMS: atom_id res chain seq x y z
N MET A 1 23.91 8.33 -81.46
CA MET A 1 24.62 7.17 -82.05
C MET A 1 24.95 6.22 -80.90
N LYS A 2 24.57 4.94 -81.00
CA LYS A 2 24.72 3.95 -79.90
C LYS A 2 25.98 3.10 -80.09
N VAL A 3 26.74 2.89 -79.02
CA VAL A 3 27.56 1.70 -78.78
C VAL A 3 27.45 1.33 -77.29
N THR A 4 27.54 0.02 -77.00
CA THR A 4 27.04 -0.66 -75.79
C THR A 4 27.65 -2.08 -75.81
N ASP A 5 28.23 -2.66 -74.76
CA ASP A 5 28.51 -2.17 -73.39
C ASP A 5 29.83 -2.80 -72.85
N GLY A 6 30.23 -2.53 -71.59
CA GLY A 6 31.32 -3.30 -70.98
C GLY A 6 32.07 -2.71 -69.77
N ALA A 7 31.39 -2.56 -68.63
CA ALA A 7 32.05 -2.64 -67.32
C ALA A 7 31.09 -3.27 -66.30
N ASP A 8 31.42 -4.48 -65.84
CA ASP A 8 30.76 -5.09 -64.68
C ASP A 8 31.04 -4.26 -63.42
N THR A 9 30.22 -3.23 -63.19
CA THR A 9 30.05 -2.67 -61.85
C THR A 9 29.17 -3.65 -61.08
N THR A 10 29.77 -4.71 -60.56
CA THR A 10 29.16 -5.54 -59.51
C THR A 10 28.93 -4.67 -58.29
N SER A 11 27.73 -4.09 -58.21
CA SER A 11 27.22 -3.47 -56.98
C SER A 11 27.07 -4.56 -55.93
N ASP A 12 28.10 -4.73 -55.10
CA ASP A 12 28.03 -5.62 -53.95
C ASP A 12 27.12 -5.00 -52.89
N SER A 13 25.85 -5.40 -52.91
CA SER A 13 24.83 -4.96 -51.95
C SER A 13 25.05 -5.67 -50.62
N GLN A 14 25.99 -5.17 -49.83
CA GLN A 14 26.22 -5.65 -48.48
C GLN A 14 24.98 -5.40 -47.60
N LEU A 15 24.34 -6.48 -47.16
CA LEU A 15 23.18 -6.40 -46.26
C LEU A 15 23.63 -6.04 -44.84
N PHE A 16 23.26 -4.84 -44.39
CA PHE A 16 23.39 -4.44 -42.99
C PHE A 16 22.08 -4.69 -42.26
N SER A 17 22.07 -5.64 -41.33
CA SER A 17 20.96 -5.84 -40.39
C SER A 17 21.21 -5.01 -39.14
N ILE A 18 20.40 -3.97 -38.92
CA ILE A 18 20.24 -3.35 -37.59
C ILE A 18 19.20 -4.16 -36.83
N THR A 19 19.59 -4.73 -35.71
CA THR A 19 18.66 -5.30 -34.73
C THR A 19 18.38 -4.23 -33.68
N ILE A 20 17.17 -3.67 -33.70
CA ILE A 20 16.67 -2.87 -32.58
C ILE A 20 16.18 -3.86 -31.53
N ALA A 21 16.74 -3.80 -30.32
CA ALA A 21 16.19 -4.53 -29.19
C ALA A 21 14.86 -3.88 -28.80
N ALA A 22 13.82 -4.67 -28.57
CA ALA A 22 12.58 -4.13 -28.04
C ALA A 22 12.80 -3.77 -26.56
N GLU A 23 12.54 -2.53 -26.20
CA GLU A 23 12.50 -2.09 -24.80
C GLU A 23 11.34 -2.78 -24.08
N THR A 24 11.52 -2.99 -22.78
CA THR A 24 10.59 -3.71 -21.91
C THR A 24 10.27 -2.86 -20.70
N LEU A 25 9.00 -2.82 -20.30
CA LEU A 25 8.54 -2.16 -19.07
C LEU A 25 7.84 -3.19 -18.18
N THR A 26 8.38 -3.41 -16.98
CA THR A 26 7.94 -4.48 -16.06
C THR A 26 7.89 -4.02 -14.60
N PHE A 27 6.84 -4.42 -13.87
CA PHE A 27 6.74 -4.17 -12.43
C PHE A 27 7.64 -5.09 -11.62
N GLU A 28 8.52 -4.51 -10.81
CA GLU A 28 9.32 -5.21 -9.80
C GLU A 28 8.51 -5.45 -8.51
N THR A 29 7.73 -4.46 -8.06
CA THR A 29 6.81 -4.64 -6.93
C THR A 29 5.84 -5.79 -7.22
N THR A 30 5.91 -6.85 -6.40
CA THR A 30 5.13 -8.08 -6.62
C THR A 30 3.91 -8.22 -5.73
N SER A 31 3.97 -7.64 -4.54
CA SER A 31 2.94 -7.57 -3.50
C SER A 31 3.12 -6.27 -2.73
N LEU A 32 2.08 -5.83 -2.04
CA LEU A 32 2.14 -4.69 -1.12
C LEU A 32 2.18 -5.21 0.33
N PRO A 33 2.91 -4.56 1.26
CA PRO A 33 2.74 -4.79 2.69
C PRO A 33 1.30 -4.50 3.13
N ASP A 34 0.83 -5.21 4.16
CA ASP A 34 -0.49 -4.97 4.73
C ASP A 34 -0.55 -3.57 5.39
N ALA A 35 -1.67 -2.87 5.22
CA ALA A 35 -1.92 -1.58 5.87
C ALA A 35 -2.71 -1.78 7.16
N MET A 36 -2.69 -0.78 8.05
CA MET A 36 -3.44 -0.78 9.32
C MET A 36 -4.26 0.50 9.44
N GLU A 37 -5.52 0.42 9.89
CA GLU A 37 -6.34 1.63 10.09
C GLU A 37 -5.72 2.58 11.12
N GLY A 38 -5.71 3.87 10.82
CA GLY A 38 -5.15 4.91 11.70
C GLY A 38 -3.62 5.05 11.65
N ASP A 39 -2.89 4.06 11.13
CA ASP A 39 -1.45 4.15 10.91
C ASP A 39 -1.11 4.80 9.56
N ARG A 40 0.09 5.37 9.45
CA ARG A 40 0.58 5.95 8.18
C ARG A 40 1.10 4.83 7.27
N TYR A 41 0.59 4.79 6.05
CA TYR A 41 1.05 3.94 4.95
C TYR A 41 1.79 4.78 3.89
N SER A 42 2.84 4.24 3.28
CA SER A 42 3.66 4.95 2.29
C SER A 42 4.57 3.95 1.56
N GLU A 43 4.11 3.39 0.44
CA GLU A 43 4.82 2.35 -0.33
C GLU A 43 4.95 2.75 -1.80
N GLU A 44 6.11 2.50 -2.41
CA GLU A 44 6.44 2.86 -3.80
C GLU A 44 6.26 1.66 -4.73
N ILE A 45 5.84 1.91 -5.98
CA ILE A 45 5.70 0.87 -7.01
C ILE A 45 6.90 0.94 -7.95
N GLU A 46 7.83 0.01 -7.77
CA GLU A 46 9.07 -0.10 -8.54
C GLU A 46 8.81 -0.79 -9.89
N VAL A 47 9.46 -0.27 -10.93
CA VAL A 47 9.41 -0.78 -12.31
C VAL A 47 10.79 -0.75 -12.96
N GLU A 48 11.09 -1.78 -13.75
CA GLU A 48 12.32 -1.90 -14.52
C GLU A 48 12.05 -1.70 -16.03
N GLY A 49 12.96 -0.94 -16.66
CA GLY A 49 13.00 -0.67 -18.10
C GLY A 49 11.99 0.37 -18.59
N GLY A 50 12.06 0.70 -19.89
CA GLY A 50 11.44 1.89 -20.45
C GLY A 50 12.23 3.16 -20.14
N ASP A 51 11.71 4.32 -20.58
CA ASP A 51 12.32 5.64 -20.34
C ASP A 51 11.61 6.44 -19.25
N SER A 52 12.36 6.89 -18.24
CA SER A 52 11.88 7.79 -17.18
C SER A 52 11.66 9.22 -17.72
N PRO A 53 10.62 9.96 -17.29
CA PRO A 53 9.72 9.70 -16.16
C PRO A 53 8.64 8.66 -16.42
N TYR A 54 8.27 7.92 -15.36
CA TYR A 54 7.09 7.06 -15.36
C TYR A 54 5.88 7.81 -14.82
N THR A 55 4.70 7.52 -15.37
CA THR A 55 3.40 7.99 -14.86
C THR A 55 2.55 6.80 -14.46
N PHE A 56 2.10 6.77 -13.21
CA PHE A 56 1.26 5.70 -12.67
C PHE A 56 -0.19 6.16 -12.54
N THR A 57 -1.14 5.30 -12.94
CA THR A 57 -2.58 5.60 -12.84
C THR A 57 -3.40 4.40 -12.36
N LEU A 58 -4.46 4.67 -11.60
CA LEU A 58 -5.41 3.66 -11.16
C LEU A 58 -6.47 3.42 -12.25
N VAL A 59 -6.37 2.29 -12.96
CA VAL A 59 -7.26 1.96 -14.09
C VAL A 59 -8.49 1.13 -13.71
N SER A 60 -8.47 0.42 -12.57
CA SER A 60 -9.65 -0.26 -12.04
C SER A 60 -9.53 -0.61 -10.55
N GLY A 61 -10.66 -0.87 -9.90
CA GLY A 61 -10.73 -1.07 -8.45
C GLY A 61 -10.80 0.26 -7.71
N LYS A 62 -10.46 0.23 -6.41
CA LYS A 62 -10.33 1.42 -5.56
C LYS A 62 -9.32 1.15 -4.46
N LEU A 63 -8.61 2.18 -4.02
CA LEU A 63 -7.86 2.14 -2.77
C LEU A 63 -8.82 2.18 -1.55
N PRO A 64 -8.35 1.75 -0.37
CA PRO A 64 -8.99 2.06 0.91
C PRO A 64 -9.21 3.56 1.08
N SER A 65 -10.31 3.96 1.73
CA SER A 65 -10.55 5.39 2.00
C SER A 65 -9.46 5.93 2.93
N GLY A 66 -8.81 7.03 2.53
CA GLY A 66 -7.68 7.62 3.24
C GLY A 66 -6.31 7.27 2.66
N LEU A 67 -6.25 6.38 1.66
CA LEU A 67 -5.08 6.19 0.80
C LEU A 67 -5.29 6.82 -0.59
N THR A 68 -4.19 7.26 -1.18
CA THR A 68 -4.10 7.85 -2.53
C THR A 68 -2.91 7.25 -3.27
N LEU A 69 -3.01 7.11 -4.59
CA LEU A 69 -1.89 6.85 -5.49
C LEU A 69 -1.48 8.18 -6.12
N ASP A 70 -0.23 8.56 -5.98
CA ASP A 70 0.37 9.68 -6.72
C ASP A 70 0.89 9.23 -8.09
N ASP A 71 1.01 10.19 -9.03
CA ASP A 71 1.46 9.91 -10.40
C ASP A 71 2.89 9.34 -10.47
N ASP A 72 3.68 9.48 -9.40
CA ASP A 72 5.04 8.91 -9.27
C ASP A 72 5.07 7.42 -8.87
N GLY A 73 3.92 6.82 -8.57
CA GLY A 73 3.80 5.42 -8.16
C GLY A 73 3.69 5.20 -6.65
N THR A 74 3.76 6.26 -5.83
CA THR A 74 3.64 6.16 -4.37
C THR A 74 2.17 5.98 -3.96
N ILE A 75 1.86 4.87 -3.28
CA ILE A 75 0.60 4.71 -2.53
C ILE A 75 0.84 5.19 -1.10
N HIS A 76 0.20 6.30 -0.71
CA HIS A 76 0.40 6.89 0.62
C HIS A 76 -0.92 7.32 1.29
N GLY A 77 -0.87 7.50 2.61
CA GLY A 77 -1.95 8.08 3.39
C GLY A 77 -2.10 7.44 4.76
N THR A 78 -3.33 7.40 5.26
CA THR A 78 -3.73 6.67 6.48
C THR A 78 -5.10 6.05 6.24
N PRO A 79 -5.26 4.71 6.25
CA PRO A 79 -6.57 4.08 6.07
C PRO A 79 -7.52 4.54 7.18
N ALA A 80 -8.74 4.93 6.79
CA ALA A 80 -9.75 5.44 7.71
C ALA A 80 -10.42 4.31 8.52
N LYS A 81 -11.00 4.65 9.68
CA LYS A 81 -11.89 3.77 10.46
C LYS A 81 -13.00 3.20 9.55
N GLY A 82 -13.24 1.90 9.62
CA GLY A 82 -14.29 1.23 8.83
C GLY A 82 -13.84 0.85 7.42
N THR A 83 -12.53 0.74 7.18
CA THR A 83 -11.94 0.34 5.89
C THR A 83 -11.20 -0.98 5.94
N ALA A 84 -11.08 -1.65 7.09
CA ALA A 84 -10.48 -2.98 7.18
C ALA A 84 -11.06 -3.99 6.16
N GLY A 85 -10.19 -4.80 5.55
CA GLY A 85 -10.52 -5.79 4.52
C GLY A 85 -9.60 -5.79 3.29
N SER A 86 -9.94 -6.63 2.32
CA SER A 86 -9.15 -6.89 1.11
C SER A 86 -9.53 -5.98 -0.06
N TYR A 87 -8.54 -5.30 -0.67
CA TYR A 87 -8.73 -4.37 -1.78
C TYR A 87 -7.91 -4.81 -2.99
N THR A 88 -8.58 -5.35 -4.01
CA THR A 88 -7.95 -5.62 -5.31
C THR A 88 -8.16 -4.44 -6.26
N PHE A 89 -7.06 -3.95 -6.84
CA PHE A 89 -7.05 -2.84 -7.80
C PHE A 89 -5.97 -3.06 -8.87
N THR A 90 -6.08 -2.36 -10.00
CA THR A 90 -5.11 -2.46 -11.11
C THR A 90 -4.53 -1.09 -11.40
N ILE A 91 -3.20 -1.04 -11.45
CA ILE A 91 -2.41 0.15 -11.79
C ILE A 91 -1.80 -0.05 -13.17
N GLU A 92 -1.85 1.01 -13.97
CA GLU A 92 -1.10 1.16 -15.20
C GLU A 92 0.11 2.06 -14.96
N VAL A 93 1.27 1.64 -15.43
CA VAL A 93 2.46 2.49 -15.57
C VAL A 93 2.68 2.78 -17.05
N THR A 94 3.01 4.03 -17.39
CA THR A 94 3.41 4.46 -18.73
C THR A 94 4.74 5.20 -18.65
N ASP A 95 5.63 4.96 -19.60
CA ASP A 95 6.94 5.61 -19.71
C ASP A 95 6.93 6.80 -20.70
N ASP A 96 8.04 7.54 -20.80
CA ASP A 96 8.18 8.71 -21.69
C ASP A 96 8.87 8.36 -23.04
N SER A 97 8.97 7.07 -23.39
CA SER A 97 9.61 6.62 -24.62
C SER A 97 8.77 6.96 -25.87
N SER A 98 9.34 6.79 -27.07
CA SER A 98 8.68 7.16 -28.35
C SER A 98 8.79 6.03 -29.39
N PRO A 99 7.76 5.18 -29.53
CA PRO A 99 6.45 5.21 -28.88
C PRO A 99 6.47 4.71 -27.44
N SER A 100 5.64 5.31 -26.57
CA SER A 100 5.58 4.96 -25.15
C SER A 100 5.13 3.53 -24.90
N LEU A 101 5.72 2.93 -23.86
CA LEU A 101 5.37 1.63 -23.31
C LEU A 101 4.37 1.84 -22.16
N SER A 102 3.32 1.01 -22.13
CA SER A 102 2.39 0.94 -21.01
C SER A 102 2.28 -0.50 -20.49
N ARG A 103 2.20 -0.66 -19.16
CA ARG A 103 2.03 -1.96 -18.51
C ARG A 103 1.01 -1.87 -17.39
N GLN A 104 0.12 -2.86 -17.31
CA GLN A 104 -0.85 -3.00 -16.21
C GLN A 104 -0.47 -4.13 -15.27
N ARG A 105 -0.72 -3.94 -13.97
CA ARG A 105 -0.62 -4.97 -12.93
C ARG A 105 -1.73 -4.82 -11.89
N SER A 106 -2.36 -5.93 -11.54
CA SER A 106 -3.27 -5.99 -10.40
C SER A 106 -2.50 -6.26 -9.10
N PHE A 107 -2.85 -5.52 -8.07
CA PHE A 107 -2.37 -5.67 -6.69
C PHE A 107 -3.56 -5.98 -5.78
N THR A 108 -3.28 -6.63 -4.65
CA THR A 108 -4.19 -6.72 -3.52
C THR A 108 -3.49 -6.09 -2.33
N LEU A 109 -4.20 -5.21 -1.63
CA LEU A 109 -3.80 -4.64 -0.34
C LEU A 109 -4.79 -5.14 0.72
N GLU A 110 -4.30 -5.80 1.75
CA GLU A 110 -5.08 -6.07 2.95
C GLU A 110 -4.98 -4.87 3.90
N VAL A 111 -6.10 -4.49 4.51
CA VAL A 111 -6.16 -3.49 5.58
C VAL A 111 -6.60 -4.19 6.86
N GLU A 112 -5.72 -4.22 7.86
CA GLU A 112 -6.02 -4.71 9.20
C GLU A 112 -6.77 -3.65 10.03
N THR A 113 -7.64 -4.12 10.93
CA THR A 113 -8.39 -3.25 11.86
C THR A 113 -7.44 -2.63 12.89
N GLY A 114 -7.41 -1.30 12.95
CA GLY A 114 -6.57 -0.56 13.89
C GLY A 114 -7.01 -0.74 15.35
N PHE A 115 -6.13 -0.37 16.30
CA PHE A 115 -6.45 -0.43 17.73
C PHE A 115 -6.12 0.89 18.46
N TYR A 116 -7.05 1.33 19.32
CA TYR A 116 -6.77 2.37 20.31
C TYR A 116 -6.31 1.74 21.62
N GLU A 117 -5.20 2.23 22.16
CA GLU A 117 -4.68 1.82 23.46
C GLU A 117 -4.88 2.92 24.50
N SER A 118 -5.32 2.55 25.70
CA SER A 118 -5.53 3.48 26.80
C SER A 118 -5.10 2.87 28.12
N LEU A 119 -4.38 3.65 28.93
CA LEU A 119 -4.00 3.26 30.28
C LEU A 119 -5.05 3.72 31.29
N ILE A 120 -5.44 2.82 32.19
CA ILE A 120 -6.30 3.13 33.33
C ILE A 120 -5.53 2.90 34.62
N THR A 121 -5.38 3.93 35.45
CA THR A 121 -4.65 3.89 36.72
C THR A 121 -5.61 4.07 37.88
N ILE A 122 -5.60 3.15 38.84
CA ILE A 122 -6.37 3.29 40.08
C ILE A 122 -5.54 4.11 41.07
N GLY A 123 -6.13 5.16 41.63
CA GLY A 123 -5.44 6.01 42.62
C GLY A 123 -5.00 5.24 43.87
N THR A 124 -3.89 5.66 44.48
CA THR A 124 -3.29 4.99 45.66
C THR A 124 -4.15 5.01 46.92
N GLY A 125 -5.25 5.79 46.94
CA GLY A 125 -6.23 5.79 48.04
C GLY A 125 -7.01 4.49 48.20
N LEU A 126 -6.99 3.60 47.19
CA LEU A 126 -7.62 2.27 47.23
C LEU A 126 -6.59 1.18 47.58
N SER A 127 -5.91 1.32 48.71
CA SER A 127 -4.87 0.37 49.17
C SER A 127 -5.40 -0.97 49.68
N ALA A 128 -6.71 -1.08 49.87
CA ALA A 128 -7.43 -2.32 50.18
C ALA A 128 -8.62 -2.48 49.24
N GLY A 129 -8.85 -3.70 48.77
CA GLY A 129 -9.86 -4.04 47.76
C GLY A 129 -9.30 -4.18 46.34
N GLN A 130 -10.10 -4.76 45.44
CA GLN A 130 -9.83 -4.79 44.00
C GLN A 130 -10.93 -4.01 43.27
N THR A 131 -10.54 -3.28 42.25
CA THR A 131 -11.45 -2.61 41.31
C THR A 131 -11.52 -3.43 40.03
N SER A 132 -12.71 -3.87 39.65
CA SER A 132 -12.94 -4.56 38.38
C SER A 132 -13.25 -3.53 37.30
N VAL A 133 -12.53 -3.63 36.18
CA VAL A 133 -12.73 -2.79 34.99
C VAL A 133 -13.38 -3.63 33.90
N TYR A 134 -14.55 -3.19 33.45
CA TYR A 134 -15.33 -3.85 32.39
C TYR A 134 -15.39 -2.97 31.14
N ALA A 135 -15.35 -3.59 29.97
CA ALA A 135 -15.73 -3.01 28.70
C ALA A 135 -16.86 -3.86 28.12
N ASP A 136 -17.98 -3.22 27.75
CA ASP A 136 -19.17 -3.88 27.19
C ASP A 136 -19.67 -5.07 28.04
N GLY A 137 -19.58 -4.91 29.36
CA GLY A 137 -19.95 -5.93 30.35
C GLY A 137 -18.95 -7.08 30.53
N LYS A 138 -17.90 -7.18 29.69
CA LYS A 138 -16.82 -8.16 29.83
C LYS A 138 -15.73 -7.61 30.76
N LEU A 139 -15.29 -8.41 31.73
CA LEU A 139 -14.16 -8.06 32.59
C LEU A 139 -12.87 -7.99 31.76
N VAL A 140 -12.21 -6.83 31.77
CA VAL A 140 -10.92 -6.62 31.09
C VAL A 140 -9.76 -6.84 32.04
N THR A 141 -9.85 -6.31 33.27
CA THR A 141 -8.80 -6.45 34.29
C THR A 141 -9.34 -6.20 35.71
N THR A 142 -8.60 -6.64 36.73
CA THR A 142 -8.78 -6.21 38.12
C THR A 142 -7.52 -5.51 38.62
N LEU A 143 -7.69 -4.37 39.28
CA LEU A 143 -6.60 -3.48 39.70
C LEU A 143 -6.72 -3.09 41.18
N GLN A 144 -5.59 -3.01 41.87
CA GLN A 144 -5.46 -2.46 43.23
C GLN A 144 -4.99 -1.00 43.18
N GLY A 145 -5.08 -0.26 44.29
CA GLY A 145 -4.61 1.13 44.36
C GLY A 145 -3.13 1.27 43.98
N GLY A 146 -2.85 2.20 43.08
CA GLY A 146 -1.52 2.42 42.50
C GLY A 146 -1.19 1.53 41.29
N GLN A 147 -2.04 0.57 40.91
CA GLN A 147 -1.84 -0.24 39.71
C GLN A 147 -2.40 0.45 38.46
N THR A 148 -1.77 0.15 37.32
CA THR A 148 -2.20 0.56 35.98
C THR A 148 -2.52 -0.67 35.15
N GLY A 149 -3.68 -0.67 34.49
CA GLY A 149 -4.07 -1.63 33.47
C GLY A 149 -4.02 -0.99 32.08
N LYS A 150 -3.81 -1.82 31.06
CA LYS A 150 -3.93 -1.45 29.66
C LYS A 150 -5.28 -1.92 29.12
N LEU A 151 -5.96 -1.04 28.41
CA LEU A 151 -7.16 -1.31 27.64
C LEU A 151 -6.79 -1.17 26.16
N SER A 152 -7.24 -2.09 25.32
CA SER A 152 -7.07 -2.07 23.87
C SER A 152 -8.43 -2.36 23.22
N PHE A 153 -8.83 -1.52 22.28
CA PHE A 153 -10.12 -1.57 21.58
C PHE A 153 -9.90 -1.45 20.08
N ALA A 154 -10.71 -2.12 19.27
CA ALA A 154 -10.66 -1.89 17.84
C ALA A 154 -11.03 -0.44 17.54
N VAL A 155 -10.43 0.15 16.51
CA VAL A 155 -10.75 1.52 16.04
C VAL A 155 -12.24 1.63 15.70
N GLU A 156 -12.87 0.53 15.27
CA GLU A 156 -14.30 0.44 14.99
C GLU A 156 -15.21 0.51 16.24
N ASP A 157 -14.75 0.02 17.39
CA ASP A 157 -15.58 -0.12 18.61
C ASP A 157 -15.89 1.23 19.28
N GLU A 158 -17.04 1.31 19.95
CA GLU A 158 -17.41 2.38 20.89
C GLU A 158 -17.70 1.79 22.28
N PRO A 159 -16.66 1.34 23.01
CA PRO A 159 -16.82 0.49 24.20
C PRO A 159 -17.34 1.28 25.41
N VAL A 160 -18.35 0.74 26.10
CA VAL A 160 -18.86 1.32 27.35
C VAL A 160 -18.03 0.81 28.52
N ILE A 161 -17.16 1.68 29.06
CA ILE A 161 -16.29 1.37 30.19
C ILE A 161 -17.03 1.56 31.51
N THR A 162 -17.09 0.50 32.33
CA THR A 162 -17.65 0.53 33.68
C THR A 162 -16.60 0.11 34.70
N VAL A 163 -16.49 0.86 35.79
CA VAL A 163 -15.51 0.63 36.87
C VAL A 163 -16.27 0.37 38.16
N THR A 164 -16.04 -0.78 38.79
CA THR A 164 -16.77 -1.20 39.99
C THR A 164 -15.79 -1.54 41.10
N SER A 165 -15.93 -0.88 42.26
CA SER A 165 -15.20 -1.27 43.48
C SER A 165 -15.84 -2.51 44.10
N LEU A 166 -15.04 -3.52 44.40
CA LEU A 166 -15.43 -4.54 45.37
C LEU A 166 -15.19 -3.96 46.77
N VAL A 167 -16.20 -4.07 47.64
CA VAL A 167 -16.19 -3.59 49.04
C VAL A 167 -15.77 -4.72 49.97
#